data_AF-A0A166UBA4-F1
#
_entry.id   AF-A0A166UBA4-F1
#
_cell.length_a   1.000
_cell.length_b   1.000
_cell.length_c   1.000
_cell.angle_alpha   90.00
_cell.angle_beta   90.00
_cell.angle_gamma   90.00
#
_symmetry.space_group_name_H-M   'P 1'
#
loop_
_entity.id
_entity.type
_entity.pdbx_description
1 polymer ?
#
loop_
_entity_poly.entity_id
_entity_poly.type
_entity_poly.pdbx_seq_one_letter_code
_entity_poly.pdbx_strand_id
1 'polypeptide(L)'
;MATITATDAGASTAATATQITLDGAGDTFAYTPNKRALLVLRNPTAGSLSPVIDGDGASTVGVAGVGAVDISGGYAVGSIPVGAARVVRLDAISAYLAGTIAITGGTGLVATLLEF
;
A
#
# COMPACT_ATOMS: atom_id res chain seq x y z
N MET A 1 -4.59 13.27 7.16
CA MET A 1 -4.04 12.34 6.17
C MET A 1 -2.53 12.36 6.33
N ALA A 2 -1.92 11.21 6.58
CA ALA A 2 -0.47 11.08 6.59
C ALA A 2 0.06 10.86 5.16
N THR A 3 1.29 11.31 4.91
CA THR A 3 2.02 11.00 3.68
C THR A 3 3.12 10.00 4.02
N ILE A 4 3.08 8.84 3.39
CA ILE A 4 4.04 7.76 3.61
C ILE A 4 5.23 8.00 2.67
N THR A 5 6.36 8.34 3.26
CA THR A 5 7.60 8.57 2.51
C THR A 5 8.35 7.24 2.31
N ALA A 6 8.77 6.98 1.08
CA ALA A 6 9.59 5.82 0.74
C ALA A 6 10.99 5.90 1.38
N THR A 7 11.48 4.76 1.86
CA THR A 7 12.87 4.58 2.26
C THR A 7 13.59 3.79 1.17
N ASP A 8 14.67 4.34 0.62
CA ASP A 8 15.53 3.63 -0.33
C ASP A 8 16.39 2.60 0.44
N ALA A 9 16.05 1.32 0.29
CA ALA A 9 16.75 0.21 0.89
C ALA A 9 17.73 -0.47 -0.09
N GLY A 10 17.81 -0.01 -1.34
CA GLY A 10 18.74 -0.50 -2.35
C GLY A 10 20.12 0.18 -2.28
N ALA A 11 20.17 1.43 -1.80
CA ALA A 11 21.40 2.23 -1.74
C ALA A 11 22.37 1.87 -0.60
N SER A 12 21.99 1.00 0.34
CA SER A 12 22.79 0.69 1.53
C SER A 12 22.66 -0.77 1.98
N THR A 13 23.67 -1.28 2.69
CA THR A 13 23.62 -2.60 3.33
C THR A 13 22.65 -2.67 4.52
N ALA A 14 22.27 -1.52 5.09
CA ALA A 14 21.24 -1.39 6.11
C ALA A 14 20.65 0.03 6.07
N ALA A 15 19.32 0.13 5.97
CA ALA A 15 18.58 1.39 5.99
C ALA A 15 17.63 1.45 7.19
N THR A 16 17.54 2.62 7.83
CA THR A 16 16.51 2.86 8.85
C THR A 16 15.18 3.13 8.15
N ALA A 17 14.24 2.19 8.32
CA ALA A 17 12.92 2.29 7.73
C ALA A 17 12.11 3.46 8.34
N THR A 18 11.53 4.30 7.49
CA THR A 18 10.56 5.31 7.93
C THR A 18 9.25 4.61 8.32
N GLN A 19 8.76 4.90 9.53
CA GLN A 19 7.51 4.36 10.05
C GLN A 19 6.50 5.50 10.23
N ILE A 20 5.34 5.37 9.60
CA ILE A 20 4.28 6.38 9.64
C ILE A 20 3.02 5.73 10.18
N THR A 21 2.45 6.31 11.23
CA THR A 21 1.14 5.89 11.75
C THR A 21 0.05 6.46 10.85
N LEU A 22 -0.78 5.59 10.31
CA LEU A 22 -1.91 5.91 9.44
C LEU A 22 -3.08 6.47 10.26
N ASP A 23 -3.76 7.47 9.71
CA ASP A 23 -5.00 7.99 10.29
C ASP A 23 -6.26 7.37 9.67
N GLY A 24 -6.12 6.66 8.54
CA GLY A 24 -7.17 5.91 7.87
C GLY A 24 -8.13 6.78 7.05
N ALA A 25 -7.87 8.08 6.93
CA ALA A 25 -8.70 9.04 6.21
C ALA A 25 -8.21 9.32 4.77
N GLY A 26 -7.51 8.37 4.15
CA GLY A 26 -6.91 8.52 2.82
C GLY A 26 -5.42 8.85 2.89
N ASP A 27 -4.65 8.13 3.71
CA ASP A 27 -3.20 8.31 3.80
C ASP A 27 -2.55 8.03 2.45
N THR A 28 -1.65 8.88 1.99
CA THR A 28 -1.15 8.82 0.61
C THR A 28 0.30 8.34 0.52
N PHE A 29 0.64 7.71 -0.61
CA PHE A 29 2.02 7.43 -0.98
C PHE A 29 2.23 7.54 -2.48
N ALA A 30 3.47 7.76 -2.89
CA ALA A 30 3.84 7.77 -4.30
C ALA A 30 4.37 6.40 -4.71
N TYR A 31 3.93 5.90 -5.87
CA TYR A 31 4.49 4.73 -6.51
C TYR A 31 5.39 5.17 -7.66
N THR A 32 6.65 4.75 -7.64
CA THR A 32 7.58 4.98 -8.73
C THR A 32 7.56 3.78 -9.69
N PRO A 33 7.03 3.92 -10.92
CA PRO A 33 7.04 2.83 -11.89
C PRO A 33 8.47 2.36 -12.16
N ASN A 34 8.66 1.05 -12.34
CA ASN A 34 9.95 0.38 -12.57
C ASN A 34 10.88 0.24 -11.34
N LYS A 35 10.52 0.80 -10.18
CA LYS A 35 11.18 0.44 -8.92
C LYS A 35 10.49 -0.74 -8.26
N ARG A 36 11.27 -1.57 -7.56
CA ARG A 36 10.68 -2.63 -6.73
C ARG A 36 10.32 -2.01 -5.40
N ALA A 37 9.04 -2.03 -5.04
CA ALA A 37 8.57 -1.41 -3.82
C ALA A 37 7.74 -2.38 -2.96
N LEU A 38 8.02 -2.36 -1.66
CA LEU A 38 7.35 -3.15 -0.63
C LEU A 38 6.66 -2.21 0.35
N LEU A 39 5.34 -2.35 0.47
CA LEU A 39 4.56 -1.70 1.51
C LEU A 39 4.34 -2.68 2.66
N VAL A 40 4.86 -2.34 3.83
CA VAL A 40 4.68 -3.12 5.06
C VAL A 40 3.66 -2.39 5.93
N LEU A 41 2.58 -3.09 6.31
CA LEU A 41 1.52 -2.60 7.17
C LEU A 41 1.52 -3.42 8.46
N ARG A 42 1.97 -2.83 9.56
CA ARG A 42 1.95 -3.44 10.90
C ARG A 42 0.72 -2.97 11.65
N ASN A 43 0.03 -3.90 12.31
CA ASN A 43 -1.10 -3.57 13.17
C ASN A 43 -0.73 -3.61 14.66
N PRO A 44 -0.38 -2.48 15.29
CA PRO A 44 -0.16 -2.43 16.74
C PRO A 44 -1.45 -2.25 17.56
N THR A 45 -2.61 -2.15 16.92
CA THR A 45 -3.88 -1.85 17.60
C THR A 45 -4.51 -3.10 18.22
N ALA A 46 -5.55 -2.92 19.05
CA ALA A 46 -6.22 -4.01 19.74
C ALA A 46 -7.19 -4.84 18.88
N GLY A 47 -7.43 -4.45 17.62
CA GLY A 47 -8.42 -5.08 16.74
C GLY A 47 -7.85 -5.39 15.35
N SER A 48 -8.52 -6.28 14.61
CA SER A 48 -8.14 -6.55 13.22
C SER A 48 -8.52 -5.36 12.33
N LEU A 49 -7.59 -4.94 11.48
CA LEU A 49 -7.80 -3.84 10.52
C LEU A 49 -7.70 -4.39 9.09
N SER A 50 -8.55 -3.89 8.19
CA SER A 50 -8.61 -4.32 6.78
C SER A 50 -8.47 -3.10 5.87
N PRO A 51 -7.24 -2.62 5.64
CA PRO A 51 -7.01 -1.45 4.82
C PRO A 51 -7.24 -1.75 3.33
N VAL A 52 -7.68 -0.73 2.60
CA VAL A 52 -7.84 -0.75 1.14
C VAL A 52 -6.86 0.24 0.54
N ILE A 53 -6.12 -0.20 -0.48
CA ILE A 53 -5.20 0.61 -1.27
C ILE A 53 -5.90 0.96 -2.58
N ASP A 54 -6.13 2.23 -2.85
CA ASP A 54 -6.83 2.68 -4.04
C ASP A 54 -6.06 3.77 -4.76
N GLY A 55 -6.03 3.70 -6.08
CA GLY A 55 -5.44 4.73 -6.95
C GLY A 55 -6.55 5.50 -7.63
N ASP A 56 -6.57 6.82 -7.48
CA ASP A 56 -7.64 7.71 -8.01
C ASP A 56 -7.89 7.55 -9.53
N GLY A 57 -6.92 7.02 -10.28
CA GLY A 57 -7.03 6.74 -11.72
C GLY A 57 -7.35 5.28 -12.09
N ALA A 58 -7.48 4.38 -11.11
CA ALA A 58 -7.71 2.96 -11.35
C ALA A 58 -9.20 2.74 -11.69
N SER A 59 -9.49 2.34 -12.93
CA SER A 59 -10.88 2.14 -13.38
C SER A 59 -11.09 0.74 -13.93
N THR A 60 -10.63 0.48 -15.15
CA THR A 60 -10.77 -0.84 -15.78
C THR A 60 -9.46 -1.29 -16.38
N VAL A 61 -9.10 -2.55 -16.13
CA VAL A 61 -7.93 -3.18 -16.73
C VAL A 61 -8.38 -4.39 -17.53
N GLY A 62 -7.95 -4.44 -18.79
CA GLY A 62 -8.16 -5.60 -19.65
C GLY A 62 -7.22 -6.73 -19.23
N VAL A 63 -7.79 -7.85 -18.79
CA VAL A 63 -7.04 -9.06 -18.47
C VAL A 63 -7.24 -10.08 -19.58
N ALA A 64 -6.14 -10.52 -20.19
CA ALA A 64 -6.16 -11.49 -21.28
C ALA A 64 -6.89 -12.77 -20.84
N GLY A 65 -7.93 -13.17 -21.57
CA GLY A 65 -8.74 -14.36 -21.28
C GLY A 65 -9.87 -14.17 -20.25
N VAL A 66 -9.97 -13.01 -19.60
CA VAL A 66 -11.05 -12.70 -18.63
C VAL A 66 -11.93 -11.54 -19.13
N GLY A 67 -11.36 -10.57 -19.86
CA GLY A 67 -12.05 -9.37 -20.31
C GLY A 67 -11.75 -8.17 -19.43
N ALA A 68 -12.63 -7.18 -19.42
CA ALA A 68 -12.48 -5.98 -18.59
C ALA A 68 -12.76 -6.31 -17.12
N VAL A 69 -11.79 -6.06 -16.25
CA VAL A 69 -11.94 -6.15 -14.80
C VAL A 69 -12.00 -4.74 -14.24
N ASP A 70 -13.07 -4.44 -13.52
CA ASP A 70 -13.21 -3.19 -12.77
C ASP A 70 -12.36 -3.26 -11.50
N ILE A 71 -11.49 -2.27 -11.34
CA ILE A 71 -10.55 -2.14 -10.22
C ILE A 71 -10.75 -0.85 -9.44
N SER A 72 -11.83 -0.11 -9.73
CA SER A 72 -12.21 1.14 -9.04
C SER A 72 -12.49 0.98 -7.54
N GLY A 73 -12.68 -0.24 -7.05
CA GLY A 73 -12.83 -0.53 -5.63
C GLY A 73 -11.51 -0.61 -4.85
N GLY A 74 -10.37 -0.47 -5.52
CA GLY A 74 -9.05 -0.63 -4.93
C GLY A 74 -8.67 -2.08 -4.57
N TYR A 75 -7.46 -2.25 -4.08
CA TYR A 75 -6.92 -3.51 -3.57
C TYR A 75 -7.15 -3.64 -2.07
N ALA A 76 -8.02 -4.57 -1.67
CA ALA A 76 -8.19 -4.94 -0.28
C ALA A 76 -6.99 -5.78 0.20
N VAL A 77 -6.22 -5.26 1.16
CA VAL A 77 -5.09 -5.99 1.76
C VAL A 77 -5.56 -7.19 2.59
N GLY A 78 -6.83 -7.20 2.97
CA GLY A 78 -7.44 -8.20 3.84
C GLY A 78 -7.16 -7.92 5.32
N SER A 79 -7.68 -8.80 6.17
CA SER A 79 -7.60 -8.64 7.62
C SER A 79 -6.17 -8.81 8.14
N ILE A 80 -5.68 -7.78 8.83
CA ILE A 80 -4.41 -7.75 9.55
C ILE A 80 -4.74 -7.92 11.04
N PRO A 81 -4.50 -9.08 11.66
CA PRO A 81 -4.77 -9.28 13.08
C PRO A 81 -3.81 -8.46 13.95
N VAL A 82 -4.15 -8.30 15.23
CA VAL A 82 -3.33 -7.59 16.22
C VAL A 82 -1.90 -8.17 16.27
N GLY A 83 -0.91 -7.29 16.29
CA GLY A 83 0.50 -7.63 16.36
C GLY A 83 1.10 -8.19 15.07
N ALA A 84 0.28 -8.44 14.04
CA ALA A 84 0.76 -8.96 12.76
C ALA A 84 1.14 -7.83 11.80
N ALA A 85 1.92 -8.21 10.78
CA ALA A 85 2.22 -7.36 9.65
C ALA A 85 1.82 -8.05 8.34
N ARG A 86 1.37 -7.25 7.38
CA ARG A 86 1.20 -7.67 5.99
C ARG A 86 2.19 -6.92 5.10
N VAL A 87 2.77 -7.66 4.16
CA VAL A 87 3.68 -7.11 3.16
C VAL A 87 2.99 -7.19 1.81
N VAL A 88 2.84 -6.04 1.17
CA VAL A 88 2.24 -5.90 -0.15
C VAL A 88 3.34 -5.52 -1.12
N ARG A 89 3.53 -6.36 -2.14
CA ARG A 89 4.40 -6.05 -3.28
C ARG A 89 3.66 -5.12 -4.22
N LEU A 90 4.15 -3.89 -4.37
CA LEU A 90 3.50 -2.90 -5.21
C LEU A 90 3.60 -3.24 -6.70
N ASP A 91 4.63 -4.00 -7.11
CA ASP A 91 4.76 -4.50 -8.49
C ASP A 91 3.59 -5.41 -8.89
N ALA A 92 3.12 -6.25 -7.97
CA ALA A 92 2.06 -7.23 -8.20
C ALA A 92 0.67 -6.61 -8.29
N ILE A 93 0.48 -5.40 -7.72
CA ILE A 93 -0.78 -4.67 -7.74
C ILE A 93 -0.68 -3.38 -8.57
N SER A 94 0.34 -3.26 -9.42
CA SER A 94 0.64 -2.04 -10.19
C SER A 94 -0.54 -1.51 -11.01
N ALA A 95 -1.45 -2.40 -11.44
CA ALA A 95 -2.71 -2.05 -12.09
C ALA A 95 -3.62 -1.14 -11.23
N TYR A 96 -3.61 -1.33 -9.91
CA TYR A 96 -4.38 -0.55 -8.93
C TYR A 96 -3.69 0.76 -8.52
N LEU A 97 -2.42 0.94 -8.89
CA LEU A 97 -1.57 2.05 -8.42
C LEU A 97 -1.51 3.20 -9.44
N ALA A 98 -2.66 3.55 -10.02
CA ALA A 98 -2.77 4.64 -10.99
C ALA A 98 -3.09 5.98 -10.31
N GLY A 99 -2.33 7.02 -10.65
CA GLY A 99 -2.55 8.37 -10.11
C GLY A 99 -2.12 8.50 -8.65
N THR A 100 -2.88 9.28 -7.88
CA THR A 100 -2.66 9.44 -6.44
C THR A 100 -3.13 8.19 -5.71
N ILE A 101 -2.25 7.57 -4.94
CA ILE A 101 -2.58 6.36 -4.19
C ILE A 101 -2.94 6.72 -2.76
N ALA A 102 -4.10 6.25 -2.32
CA ALA A 102 -4.63 6.45 -0.98
C ALA A 102 -4.84 5.11 -0.27
N ILE A 103 -4.61 5.09 1.04
CA ILE A 103 -4.91 3.99 1.94
C ILE A 103 -6.05 4.43 2.86
N THR A 104 -7.13 3.65 2.87
CA THR A 104 -8.31 3.90 3.71
C THR A 104 -8.57 2.71 4.64
N GLY A 105 -9.30 2.95 5.74
CA GLY A 105 -9.69 1.89 6.69
C GLY A 105 -8.55 1.32 7.55
N GLY A 106 -7.42 2.01 7.60
CA GLY A 106 -6.19 1.58 8.28
C GLY A 106 -5.83 2.37 9.54
N THR A 107 -6.76 3.07 10.20
CA THR A 107 -6.46 3.94 11.35
C THR A 107 -5.67 3.22 12.43
N GLY A 108 -4.48 3.74 12.76
CA GLY A 108 -3.58 3.16 13.75
C GLY A 108 -2.62 2.09 13.23
N LEU A 109 -2.70 1.71 11.95
CA LEU A 109 -1.66 0.91 11.31
C LEU A 109 -0.36 1.71 11.23
N VAL A 110 0.77 1.02 11.31
CA VAL A 110 2.09 1.61 11.03
C VAL A 110 2.52 1.13 9.66
N ALA A 111 2.63 2.07 8.73
CA ALA A 111 3.08 1.84 7.37
C ALA A 111 4.58 2.13 7.23
N THR A 112 5.23 1.28 6.46
CA THR A 112 6.61 1.45 6.01
C THR A 112 6.67 1.14 4.52
N LEU A 113 7.17 2.08 3.74
CA LEU A 113 7.40 1.91 2.31
C LEU A 113 8.91 1.76 2.06
N LEU A 114 9.30 0.63 1.47
CA LEU A 114 10.67 0.33 1.09
C LEU A 114 10.77 0.27 -0.44
N GLU A 115 11.71 1.01 -1.01
CA GLU A 115 12.02 0.99 -2.44
C GLU A 115 13.43 0.41 -2.68
N PHE A 116 13.60 -0.23 -3.83
CA PHE A 116 14.85 -0.81 -4.32
C PHE A 116 15.03 -0.50 -5.80
#